data_AF-A0A8R7V8J1-F1
#
_entry.id   AF-A0A8R7V8J1-F1
#
_cell.length_a   1.000
_cell.length_b   1.000
_cell.length_c   1.000
_cell.angle_alpha   90.00
_cell.angle_beta   90.00
_cell.angle_gamma   90.00
#
_symmetry.space_group_name_H-M   'P 1'
#
loop_
_entity.id
_entity.type
_entity.pdbx_description
1 polymer ?
#
loop_
_entity_poly.entity_id
_entity_poly.type
_entity_poly.pdbx_seq_one_letter_code
_entity_poly.pdbx_strand_id
1 'polypeptide(L)' 'MASTSKPRLSAIYFAAPALHECVSALPETVTADAPRRYRPFTWAEYKKTMYTLRLSHNRLDLFKV' A
#
# COMPACT_ATOMS: atom_id res chain seq x y z
N MET A 1 -1.88 -5.59 24.28
CA MET A 1 -2.22 -4.46 25.17
C MET A 1 -1.06 -3.47 25.13
N ALA A 2 -1.34 -2.19 24.93
CA ALA A 2 -0.32 -1.15 25.08
C ALA A 2 0.18 -1.13 26.54
N SER A 3 1.46 -0.82 26.76
CA SER A 3 2.01 -0.71 28.11
C SER A 3 1.29 0.43 28.84
N THR A 4 0.70 0.16 30.01
CA THR A 4 -0.04 1.14 30.81
C THR A 4 0.85 1.89 31.81
N SER A 5 2.07 1.42 32.02
CA SER A 5 2.95 1.89 33.10
C SER A 5 3.92 3.00 32.68
N LYS A 6 4.12 3.25 31.38
CA LYS A 6 5.04 4.27 30.88
C LYS A 6 4.51 4.93 29.60
N PRO A 7 4.70 6.25 29.41
CA PRO A 7 4.39 6.91 28.15
C PRO A 7 5.28 6.33 27.04
N ARG A 8 4.69 6.14 25.84
CA ARG A 8 5.42 5.71 24.64
C ARG A 8 5.46 6.86 23.64
N LEU A 9 6.67 7.29 23.30
CA LEU A 9 6.92 8.21 22.19
C LEU A 9 7.43 7.41 20.98
N SER A 10 6.92 7.73 19.79
CA SER A 10 7.46 7.21 18.53
C SER A 10 7.37 8.23 17.42
N ALA A 11 8.40 8.30 16.58
CA ALA A 11 8.41 9.05 15.34
C ALA A 11 8.51 8.07 14.17
N ILE A 12 7.75 8.31 13.10
CA ILE A 12 7.80 7.54 11.86
C ILE A 12 7.82 8.52 10.69
N TYR A 13 8.62 8.18 9.68
CA TYR A 13 8.61 8.82 8.37
C TYR A 13 8.02 7.85 7.33
N PHE A 14 7.07 8.32 6.54
CA PHE A 14 6.47 7.56 5.44
C PHE A 14 6.88 8.19 4.12
N ALA A 15 7.83 7.56 3.42
CA ALA A 15 8.19 7.93 2.06
C ALA A 15 7.13 7.42 1.06
N ALA A 16 6.83 8.22 0.04
CA ALA A 16 5.90 7.86 -1.00
C ALA A 16 6.30 8.51 -2.34
N PRO A 17 5.99 7.87 -3.49
CA PRO A 17 6.26 8.43 -4.81
C PRO A 17 5.34 9.64 -5.12
N ALA A 18 5.59 10.33 -6.25
CA ALA A 18 4.73 11.42 -6.69
C ALA A 18 3.31 10.91 -7.03
N LEU A 19 2.30 11.78 -6.94
CA LEU A 19 0.89 11.38 -7.06
C LEU A 19 0.55 10.72 -8.41
N HIS A 20 1.19 11.15 -9.49
CA HIS A 20 0.96 10.64 -10.84
C HIS A 20 1.80 9.40 -11.16
N GLU A 21 2.72 8.98 -10.27
CA GLU A 21 3.56 7.81 -10.50
C GLU A 21 2.73 6.53 -10.55
N CYS A 22 3.03 5.71 -11.54
CA CYS A 22 2.36 4.43 -11.75
C CYS A 22 3.07 3.34 -10.93
N VAL A 23 2.33 2.75 -10.00
CA VAL A 23 2.75 1.60 -9.21
C VAL A 23 2.33 0.33 -9.95
N SER A 24 3.31 -0.51 -10.28
CA SER A 24 3.10 -1.79 -10.93
C SER A 24 4.15 -2.81 -10.48
N ALA A 25 3.88 -4.10 -10.72
CA ALA A 25 4.88 -5.14 -10.47
C ALA A 25 6.08 -4.93 -11.41
N LEU A 26 7.28 -5.06 -10.87
CA LEU A 26 8.51 -5.00 -11.67
C LEU A 26 8.49 -6.11 -12.73
N PRO A 27 8.78 -5.82 -14.01
CA PRO A 27 8.68 -6.80 -15.08
C PRO A 27 9.44 -8.11 -14.80
N GLU A 28 10.63 -8.01 -14.22
CA GLU A 28 11.48 -9.15 -13.84
C GLU A 28 10.89 -10.03 -12.73
N THR A 29 9.87 -9.55 -12.01
CA THR A 29 9.17 -10.33 -10.96
C THR A 29 7.92 -11.04 -11.47
N VAL A 30 7.53 -10.80 -12.73
CA VAL A 30 6.35 -11.42 -13.33
C VAL A 30 6.80 -12.56 -14.22
N THR A 31 6.50 -13.80 -13.81
CA THR A 31 6.82 -15.02 -14.55
C THR A 31 5.57 -15.85 -14.80
N ALA A 32 5.68 -16.92 -15.58
CA ALA A 32 4.57 -17.86 -15.80
C ALA A 32 4.09 -18.49 -14.47
N ASP A 33 5.02 -18.85 -13.59
CA ASP A 33 4.72 -19.44 -12.29
C ASP A 33 4.33 -18.40 -11.23
N ALA A 34 4.66 -17.13 -11.46
CA ALA A 34 4.33 -16.01 -10.59
C ALA A 34 3.67 -14.87 -11.40
N PRO A 35 2.41 -15.03 -11.82
CA PRO A 35 1.73 -14.03 -12.62
C PRO A 35 1.42 -12.77 -11.80
N ARG A 36 1.26 -11.65 -12.52
CA ARG A 36 0.88 -10.36 -11.93
C ARG A 36 -0.44 -10.48 -11.16
N ARG A 37 -0.40 -10.17 -9.86
CA ARG A 37 -1.57 -10.24 -8.96
C ARG A 37 -2.40 -8.96 -8.94
N TYR A 38 -1.78 -7.82 -9.23
CA TYR A 38 -2.43 -6.51 -9.17
C TYR A 38 -2.27 -5.77 -10.49
N ARG A 39 -3.35 -5.14 -10.96
CA ARG A 39 -3.28 -4.22 -12.10
C ARG A 39 -2.42 -2.99 -11.74
N PRO A 40 -1.81 -2.31 -12.72
CA PRO A 40 -1.20 -1.01 -12.47
C PRO A 40 -2.21 0.02 -11.95
N PHE A 41 -1.75 0.89 -11.06
CA PHE A 41 -2.52 2.01 -10.51
C PHE A 41 -1.59 3.17 -10.15
N THR A 42 -2.10 4.39 -10.08
CA THR A 42 -1.32 5.54 -9.62
C THR A 42 -1.23 5.61 -8.10
N TRP A 43 -0.19 6.23 -7.58
CA TRP A 43 -0.11 6.51 -6.15
C TRP A 43 -1.30 7.35 -5.65
N ALA A 44 -1.81 8.28 -6.47
CA ALA A 44 -3.02 9.04 -6.14
C ALA A 44 -4.27 8.15 -5.97
N GLU A 45 -4.47 7.16 -6.85
CA GLU A 45 -5.58 6.21 -6.73
C GLU A 45 -5.50 5.41 -5.43
N TYR A 46 -4.31 4.89 -5.12
CA TYR A 46 -4.08 4.14 -3.89
C TYR A 46 -4.22 5.01 -2.64
N LYS A 47 -3.70 6.24 -2.67
CA LYS A 47 -3.87 7.21 -1.59
C LYS A 47 -5.35 7.54 -1.36
N LYS A 48 -6.15 7.68 -2.42
CA LYS A 48 -7.59 7.91 -2.31
C LYS A 48 -8.27 6.73 -1.59
N THR A 49 -7.96 5.49 -1.97
CA THR A 49 -8.54 4.31 -1.29
C THR A 49 -8.06 4.16 0.15
N MET A 50 -6.84 4.60 0.48
CA MET A 50 -6.35 4.62 1.86
C MET A 50 -7.19 5.48 2.79
N TYR A 51 -7.64 6.65 2.33
CA TYR A 51 -8.42 7.60 3.15
C TYR A 51 -9.93 7.34 3.14
N THR A 52 -10.45 6.54 2.20
CA THR A 52 -11.89 6.20 2.15
C THR A 52 -12.23 4.93 2.90
N LEU A 53 -11.25 4.07 3.20
CA LEU A 53 -11.47 2.77 3.85
C LEU A 53 -11.01 2.75 5.31
N ARG A 54 -11.57 1.81 6.08
CA ARG A 54 -11.12 1.53 7.45
C ARG A 54 -9.65 1.11 7.46
N LEU A 55 -8.97 1.42 8.56
CA LEU A 55 -7.54 1.08 8.75
C LEU A 55 -7.28 -0.42 8.61
N SER A 56 -8.23 -1.27 9.03
CA SER A 56 -8.12 -2.72 8.98
C SER A 56 -8.43 -3.36 7.61
N HIS A 57 -8.90 -2.59 6.62
CA HIS A 57 -9.22 -3.15 5.31
C HIS A 57 -7.97 -3.45 4.49
N ASN A 58 -7.97 -4.58 3.77
CA ASN A 58 -6.95 -4.86 2.77
C ASN A 58 -7.22 -4.03 1.51
N ARG A 59 -6.49 -2.92 1.38
CA ARG A 59 -6.68 -1.95 0.29
C ARG A 59 -6.16 -2.46 -1.06
N LEU A 60 -5.24 -3.43 -1.07
CA LEU A 60 -4.69 -4.00 -2.30
C LEU A 60 -5.70 -4.87 -3.04
N ASP A 61 -6.73 -5.40 -2.35
CA ASP A 61 -7.77 -6.21 -2.98
C ASP A 61 -8.55 -5.45 -4.06
N LEU A 62 -8.65 -4.13 -3.94
CA LEU A 62 -9.28 -3.26 -4.94
C LEU A 62 -8.52 -3.17 -6.27
N PHE A 63 -7.28 -3.65 -6.30
CA PHE A 63 -6.38 -3.58 -7.45
C PHE A 63 -6.02 -4.97 -7.99
N LYS A 64 -6.64 -6.05 -7.53
CA LYS A 64 -6.39 -7.40 -8.07
C LYS A 64 -6.75 -7.49 -9.56
N VAL A 65 -6.00 -8.31 -10.30
CA VAL A 65 -6.33 -8.73 -11.68
C VAL A 65 -7.36 -9.85 -11.64
#